data_AF-A0A919YJU4-F1
#
_entry.id   AF-A0A919YJU4-F1
#
_cell.length_a   1.000
_cell.length_b   1.000
_cell.length_c   1.000
_cell.angle_alpha   90.00
_cell.angle_beta   90.00
_cell.angle_gamma   90.00
#
_symmetry.space_group_name_H-M   'P 1'
#
loop_
_entity.id
_entity.type
_entity.pdbx_description
1 polymer ?
#
loop_
_entity_poly.entity_id
_entity_poly.type
_entity_poly.pdbx_seq_one_letter_code
_entity_poly.pdbx_strand_id
1 'polypeptide(L)'
;MNPLDKNNMFSVFIPKEYENRISKNIYPNCSLYVFEHPVSKESLDSTYTEFGIVKHYISEGIFASEEQAFETPFLIKFGGNPFHIQEEEYYYIELEKDGYCFLCQIDEDGYPSGLFHSGTSLPFGFGAVYLYAFVTENTVKNPIVGYWQYS
;
A
#
# COMPACT_ATOMS: atom_id res chain seq x y z
N MET A 1 -3.60 -9.08 5.04
CA MET A 1 -4.58 -9.22 6.14
C MET A 1 -5.30 -7.88 6.29
N ASN A 2 -6.63 -7.86 6.50
CA ASN A 2 -7.32 -6.62 6.90
C ASN A 2 -7.23 -6.48 8.44
N PRO A 3 -6.61 -5.42 8.99
CA PRO A 3 -6.46 -5.26 10.44
C PRO A 3 -7.78 -5.00 11.18
N LEU A 4 -8.85 -4.63 10.46
CA LEU A 4 -10.16 -4.31 11.03
C LEU A 4 -11.19 -5.41 10.81
N ASP A 5 -10.93 -6.38 9.93
CA ASP A 5 -11.72 -7.59 9.77
C ASP A 5 -10.85 -8.82 9.49
N LYS A 6 -10.71 -9.68 10.50
CA LYS A 6 -9.92 -10.91 10.43
C LYS A 6 -10.40 -11.93 9.38
N ASN A 7 -11.63 -11.79 8.87
CA ASN A 7 -12.18 -12.68 7.86
C ASN A 7 -11.88 -12.21 6.43
N ASN A 8 -11.31 -11.01 6.29
CA ASN A 8 -10.99 -10.39 5.01
C ASN A 8 -9.50 -10.05 4.87
N MET A 9 -9.07 -9.87 3.63
CA MET A 9 -7.75 -9.35 3.29
C MET A 9 -7.85 -8.38 2.12
N PHE A 10 -6.90 -7.45 2.08
CA PHE A 10 -6.68 -6.58 0.93
C PHE A 10 -5.65 -7.20 0.01
N SER A 11 -5.94 -7.18 -1.28
CA SER A 11 -4.96 -7.45 -2.34
C SER A 11 -4.75 -6.19 -3.17
N VAL A 12 -3.48 -5.82 -3.38
CA VAL A 12 -3.08 -4.67 -4.20
C VAL A 12 -2.54 -5.18 -5.53
N PHE A 13 -3.05 -4.61 -6.62
CA PHE A 13 -2.71 -4.96 -7.99
C PHE A 13 -1.92 -3.83 -8.62
N ILE A 14 -0.80 -4.21 -9.22
CA ILE A 14 0.17 -3.30 -9.80
C ILE A 14 0.22 -3.61 -11.30
N PRO A 15 -0.19 -2.69 -12.18
CA PRO A 15 -0.04 -2.88 -13.62
C PRO A 15 1.42 -3.12 -13.98
N LYS A 16 1.66 -4.04 -14.92
CA LYS A 16 3.03 -4.39 -15.35
C LYS A 16 3.71 -3.21 -16.04
N GLU A 17 2.98 -2.48 -16.87
CA GLU A 17 3.52 -1.34 -17.62
C GLU A 17 3.77 -0.14 -16.69
N TYR A 18 5.04 0.24 -16.55
CA TYR A 18 5.46 1.37 -15.70
C TYR A 18 4.87 2.71 -16.17
N GLU A 19 4.81 2.95 -17.49
CA GLU A 19 4.23 4.17 -18.07
C GLU A 19 2.75 4.37 -17.72
N ASN A 20 1.99 3.27 -17.66
CA ASN A 20 0.60 3.31 -17.22
C ASN A 20 0.51 3.72 -15.75
N ARG A 21 1.45 3.26 -14.91
CA ARG A 21 1.47 3.61 -13.50
C ARG A 21 1.76 5.09 -13.31
N ILE A 22 2.77 5.63 -13.99
CA ILE A 22 3.17 7.05 -13.84
C ILE A 22 2.05 7.98 -14.31
N SER A 23 1.50 7.73 -15.50
CA SER A 23 0.47 8.60 -16.09
C SER A 23 -0.85 8.58 -15.32
N LYS A 24 -1.04 7.60 -14.44
CA LYS A 24 -2.26 7.31 -13.68
C LYS A 24 -1.88 6.90 -12.25
N ASN A 25 -1.21 7.79 -11.54
CA ASN A 25 -0.71 7.53 -10.19
C ASN A 25 -1.57 8.19 -9.09
N ILE A 26 -2.67 8.86 -9.43
CA ILE A 26 -3.45 9.68 -8.50
C ILE A 26 -4.96 9.55 -8.74
N TYR A 27 -5.73 9.55 -7.64
CA TYR A 27 -7.19 9.62 -7.64
C TYR A 27 -7.71 10.81 -8.46
N PRO A 28 -8.82 10.66 -9.22
CA PRO A 28 -9.66 9.47 -9.36
C PRO A 28 -9.15 8.45 -10.38
N ASN A 29 -8.00 8.71 -11.01
CA ASN A 29 -7.49 7.94 -12.13
C ASN A 29 -6.28 7.08 -11.73
N CYS A 30 -6.19 6.61 -10.48
CA CYS A 30 -5.08 5.75 -10.08
C CYS A 30 -5.21 4.38 -10.78
N SER A 31 -4.13 3.91 -11.39
CA SER A 31 -4.06 2.64 -12.11
C SER A 31 -3.75 1.45 -11.21
N LEU A 32 -3.18 1.72 -10.04
CA LEU A 32 -3.08 0.71 -8.98
C LEU A 32 -4.47 0.47 -8.42
N TYR A 33 -4.75 -0.77 -8.07
CA TYR A 33 -6.06 -1.17 -7.59
C TYR A 33 -5.94 -1.95 -6.30
N VAL A 34 -6.83 -1.70 -5.35
CA VAL A 34 -6.96 -2.50 -4.14
C VAL A 34 -8.37 -3.04 -4.08
N PHE A 35 -8.52 -4.29 -3.66
CA PHE A 35 -9.83 -4.80 -3.29
C PHE A 35 -9.76 -5.66 -2.05
N GLU A 36 -10.88 -5.65 -1.34
CA GLU A 36 -11.12 -6.50 -0.19
C GLU A 36 -11.79 -7.79 -0.64
N HIS A 37 -11.34 -8.91 -0.07
CA HIS A 37 -11.95 -10.21 -0.29
C HIS A 37 -11.82 -11.11 0.94
N PRO A 38 -12.66 -12.16 1.06
CA PRO A 38 -12.51 -13.15 2.12
C PRO A 38 -11.12 -13.76 2.13
N VAL A 39 -10.63 -14.10 3.32
CA VAL A 39 -9.34 -14.75 3.49
C VAL A 39 -9.32 -16.04 2.67
N SER A 40 -8.48 -16.05 1.64
CA SER A 40 -8.18 -17.22 0.83
C SER A 40 -6.85 -17.84 1.25
N LYS A 41 -6.73 -19.16 1.07
CA LYS A 41 -5.41 -19.79 1.08
C LYS A 41 -4.62 -19.24 -0.08
N GLU A 42 -3.36 -18.96 0.18
CA GLU A 42 -2.42 -18.58 -0.86
C GLU A 42 -2.24 -19.74 -1.86
N SER A 43 -2.11 -19.40 -3.14
CA SER A 43 -1.85 -20.39 -4.19
C SER A 43 -0.44 -20.97 -4.03
N LEU A 44 -0.30 -22.26 -4.32
CA LEU A 44 1.01 -22.91 -4.49
C LEU A 44 1.46 -22.89 -5.96
N ASP A 45 0.67 -22.26 -6.85
CA ASP A 45 0.98 -22.13 -8.26
C ASP A 45 2.01 -21.03 -8.49
N SER A 46 3.25 -21.43 -8.78
CA SER A 46 4.35 -20.51 -9.08
C SER A 46 4.22 -19.82 -10.43
N THR A 47 3.26 -20.20 -11.29
CA THR A 47 3.02 -19.58 -12.60
C THR A 47 2.72 -18.08 -12.49
N TYR A 48 2.11 -17.66 -11.39
CA TYR A 48 1.73 -16.27 -11.12
C TYR A 48 2.61 -15.59 -10.07
N THR A 49 3.67 -16.26 -9.62
CA THR A 49 4.63 -15.68 -8.67
C THR A 49 5.68 -14.89 -9.43
N GLU A 50 5.94 -13.65 -9.02
CA GLU A 50 7.06 -12.87 -9.55
C GLU A 50 8.39 -13.50 -9.13
N PHE A 51 9.15 -14.03 -10.10
CA PHE A 51 10.37 -14.81 -9.83
C PHE A 51 11.43 -14.00 -9.09
N GLY A 52 11.44 -12.67 -9.26
CA GLY A 52 12.36 -11.77 -8.60
C GLY A 52 12.07 -11.53 -7.10
N ILE A 53 10.90 -11.93 -6.60
CA ILE A 53 10.48 -11.64 -5.22
C ILE A 53 10.62 -12.89 -4.35
N VAL A 54 11.40 -12.75 -3.27
CA VAL A 54 11.47 -13.74 -2.21
C VAL A 54 10.27 -13.54 -1.30
N LYS A 55 9.45 -14.58 -1.19
CA LYS A 55 8.25 -14.55 -0.37
C LYS A 55 8.58 -14.41 1.11
N HIS A 56 7.96 -13.43 1.75
CA HIS A 56 8.05 -13.19 3.19
C HIS A 56 6.64 -13.05 3.81
N TYR A 57 6.55 -13.28 5.12
CA TYR A 57 5.36 -13.01 5.90
C TYR A 57 5.69 -12.00 7.00
N ILE A 58 4.76 -11.10 7.28
CA ILE A 58 4.84 -10.19 8.43
C ILE A 58 4.20 -10.91 9.61
N SER A 59 4.99 -11.17 10.66
CA SER A 59 4.53 -11.92 11.83
C SER A 59 3.84 -11.03 12.86
N GLU A 60 4.35 -9.82 13.09
CA GLU A 60 3.89 -8.92 14.15
C GLU A 60 3.99 -7.46 13.70
N GLY A 61 3.08 -6.63 14.22
CA GLY A 61 3.14 -5.18 14.11
C GLY A 61 3.21 -4.56 15.50
N ILE A 62 3.67 -3.30 15.58
CA ILE A 62 3.76 -2.54 16.83
C ILE A 62 2.82 -1.35 16.77
N PHE A 63 2.29 -0.95 17.92
CA PHE A 63 1.70 0.38 18.07
C PHE A 63 2.86 1.37 18.30
N ALA A 64 2.89 2.43 17.49
CA ALA A 64 3.89 3.47 17.56
C ALA A 64 3.21 4.84 17.63
N SER A 65 3.83 5.80 18.33
CA SER A 65 3.47 7.21 18.14
C SER A 65 3.88 7.67 16.75
N GLU A 66 3.36 8.83 16.33
CA GLU A 66 3.72 9.42 15.04
C GLU A 66 5.21 9.74 14.95
N GLU A 67 5.80 10.29 16.02
CA GLU A 67 7.24 10.55 16.14
C GLU A 67 8.08 9.28 15.98
N GLN A 68 7.69 8.19 16.66
CA GLN A 68 8.38 6.90 16.55
C GLN A 68 8.29 6.31 15.15
N ALA A 69 7.11 6.40 14.53
CA ALA A 69 6.88 5.92 13.17
C ALA A 69 7.66 6.75 12.14
N PHE A 70 7.88 8.04 12.37
CA PHE A 70 8.66 8.91 11.49
C PHE A 70 10.16 8.59 11.54
N GLU A 71 10.68 8.25 12.72
CA GLU A 71 12.10 7.93 12.90
C GLU A 71 12.48 6.49 12.51
N THR A 72 11.49 5.62 12.30
CA THR A 72 11.72 4.18 12.06
C THR A 72 11.16 3.77 10.69
N PRO A 73 12.00 3.23 9.77
CA PRO A 73 11.51 2.69 8.51
C PRO A 73 10.45 1.59 8.74
N PHE A 74 9.35 1.64 7.99
CA PHE A 74 8.28 0.66 8.05
C PHE A 74 7.88 0.25 6.64
N LEU A 75 7.56 -1.03 6.46
CA LEU A 75 7.01 -1.50 5.18
C LEU A 75 5.51 -1.16 5.08
N ILE A 76 4.77 -1.30 6.18
CA ILE A 76 3.33 -1.09 6.22
C ILE A 76 2.98 -0.29 7.48
N LYS A 77 2.24 0.81 7.30
CA LYS A 77 1.66 1.62 8.37
C LYS A 77 0.15 1.67 8.21
N PHE A 78 -0.59 1.48 9.29
CA PHE A 78 -2.05 1.61 9.33
C PHE A 78 -2.44 2.79 10.23
N GLY A 79 -3.33 3.66 9.75
CA GLY A 79 -3.80 4.83 10.48
C GLY A 79 -2.75 5.92 10.72
N GLY A 80 -3.15 6.94 11.49
CA GLY A 80 -2.40 8.20 11.64
C GLY A 80 -2.39 9.02 10.35
N ASN A 81 -1.39 9.91 10.18
CA ASN A 81 -1.22 10.69 8.95
C ASN A 81 -0.29 9.97 7.96
N PRO A 82 -0.51 10.08 6.64
CA PRO A 82 0.46 9.60 5.65
C PRO A 82 1.80 10.33 5.80
N PHE A 83 2.92 9.62 5.60
CA PHE A 83 4.23 10.24 5.42
C PHE A 83 4.53 10.31 3.93
N HIS A 84 4.42 11.51 3.37
CA HIS A 84 4.62 11.72 1.95
C HIS A 84 6.10 11.77 1.58
N ILE A 85 6.46 11.12 0.47
CA ILE A 85 7.73 11.34 -0.22
C ILE A 85 7.74 12.75 -0.84
N GLN A 86 6.59 13.17 -1.38
CA GLN A 86 6.37 14.51 -1.92
C GLN A 86 5.22 15.20 -1.17
N GLU A 87 5.53 16.23 -0.41
CA GLU A 87 4.57 16.98 0.43
C GLU A 87 3.70 17.95 -0.40
N GLU A 88 2.89 17.39 -1.30
CA GLU A 88 2.06 18.17 -2.21
C GLU A 88 0.57 17.86 -2.00
N GLU A 89 -0.23 18.89 -1.69
CA GLU A 89 -1.64 18.73 -1.30
C GLU A 89 -2.51 18.14 -2.41
N TYR A 90 -2.12 18.33 -3.68
CA TYR A 90 -2.91 17.85 -4.81
C TYR A 90 -3.12 16.34 -4.80
N TYR A 91 -2.26 15.57 -4.12
CA TYR A 91 -2.38 14.12 -3.98
C TYR A 91 -3.63 13.68 -3.22
N TYR A 92 -4.06 14.44 -2.22
CA TYR A 92 -5.10 14.01 -1.28
C TYR A 92 -6.31 14.93 -1.19
N ILE A 93 -6.23 16.17 -1.69
CA ILE A 93 -7.32 17.15 -1.55
C ILE A 93 -8.66 16.66 -2.16
N GLU A 94 -8.64 15.99 -3.30
CA GLU A 94 -9.86 15.46 -3.92
C GLU A 94 -10.40 14.23 -3.18
N LEU A 95 -9.52 13.40 -2.61
CA LEU A 95 -9.92 12.26 -1.76
C LEU A 95 -10.68 12.74 -0.52
N GLU A 96 -10.14 13.75 0.16
CA GLU A 96 -10.75 14.31 1.37
C GLU A 96 -12.08 15.00 1.06
N LYS A 97 -12.17 15.75 -0.05
CA LYS A 97 -13.45 16.34 -0.51
C LYS A 97 -14.52 15.29 -0.76
N ASP A 98 -14.14 14.14 -1.30
CA ASP A 98 -15.03 13.00 -1.53
C ASP A 98 -15.29 12.16 -0.27
N GLY A 99 -14.71 12.54 0.87
CA GLY A 99 -14.96 11.94 2.18
C GLY A 99 -14.09 10.72 2.50
N TYR A 100 -13.05 10.46 1.71
CA TYR A 100 -12.09 9.41 2.01
C TYR A 100 -11.15 9.83 3.14
N CYS A 101 -10.80 8.85 3.98
CA CYS A 101 -9.79 8.99 5.02
C CYS A 101 -8.60 8.07 4.71
N PHE A 102 -7.41 8.50 5.13
CA PHE A 102 -6.22 7.67 5.06
C PHE A 102 -6.41 6.37 5.85
N LEU A 103 -6.10 5.23 5.22
CA LEU A 103 -6.21 3.91 5.81
C LEU A 103 -4.84 3.31 6.09
N CYS A 104 -3.98 3.28 5.07
CA CYS A 104 -2.73 2.54 5.10
C CYS A 104 -1.71 3.11 4.12
N GLN A 105 -0.43 3.03 4.48
CA GLN A 105 0.70 3.30 3.60
C GLN A 105 1.55 2.04 3.48
N ILE A 106 1.96 1.72 2.26
CA ILE A 106 2.95 0.70 1.94
C ILE A 106 4.17 1.44 1.39
N ASP A 107 5.32 1.31 2.05
CA ASP A 107 6.52 2.08 1.75
C ASP A 107 7.71 1.16 1.47
N GLU A 108 8.33 1.29 0.31
CA GLU A 108 9.46 0.46 -0.10
C GLU A 108 10.76 0.81 0.66
N ASP A 109 10.85 1.97 1.31
CA ASP A 109 11.98 2.30 2.19
C ASP A 109 12.08 1.34 3.39
N GLY A 110 10.94 0.78 3.80
CA GLY A 110 10.86 -0.22 4.87
C GLY A 110 11.13 -1.66 4.44
N TYR A 111 11.57 -1.92 3.20
CA TYR A 111 11.81 -3.30 2.77
C TYR A 111 12.94 -3.97 3.57
N PRO A 112 12.73 -5.21 4.07
CA PRO A 112 13.80 -5.95 4.70
C PRO A 112 14.85 -6.37 3.67
N SER A 113 16.08 -6.53 4.12
CA SER A 113 17.15 -7.06 3.28
C SER A 113 16.81 -8.48 2.78
N GLY A 114 17.11 -8.75 1.50
CA GLY A 114 16.88 -10.07 0.89
C GLY A 114 15.48 -10.31 0.35
N LEU A 115 14.60 -9.30 0.29
CA LEU A 115 13.26 -9.44 -0.31
C LEU A 115 13.30 -9.66 -1.82
N PHE A 116 14.33 -9.16 -2.50
CA PHE A 116 14.46 -9.25 -3.96
C PHE A 116 15.73 -9.99 -4.36
N HIS A 117 15.63 -10.81 -5.41
CA HIS A 117 16.80 -11.29 -6.12
C HIS A 117 17.52 -10.11 -6.79
N SER A 118 18.85 -10.16 -6.82
CA SER A 118 19.66 -9.13 -7.47
C SER A 118 19.21 -8.90 -8.92
N GLY A 119 19.05 -7.63 -9.31
CA GLY A 119 18.57 -7.25 -10.65
C GLY A 119 17.06 -7.21 -10.83
N THR A 120 16.27 -7.42 -9.77
CA THR A 120 14.81 -7.25 -9.80
C THR A 120 14.43 -5.80 -9.54
N SER A 121 13.55 -5.24 -10.37
CA SER A 121 12.98 -3.91 -10.15
C SER A 121 12.00 -3.91 -8.98
N LEU A 122 12.02 -2.82 -8.20
CA LEU A 122 11.07 -2.63 -7.12
C LEU A 122 9.65 -2.38 -7.67
N PRO A 123 8.61 -3.01 -7.10
CA PRO A 123 7.23 -2.85 -7.54
C PRO A 123 6.73 -1.40 -7.60
N PHE A 124 7.23 -0.51 -6.74
CA PHE A 124 6.82 0.90 -6.66
C PHE A 124 7.96 1.87 -7.00
N GLY A 125 9.07 1.38 -7.56
CA GLY A 125 10.18 2.23 -8.02
C GLY A 125 10.86 2.98 -6.87
N PHE A 126 11.06 2.33 -5.73
CA PHE A 126 11.49 2.95 -4.47
C PHE A 126 10.51 4.04 -4.01
N GLY A 127 9.22 3.67 -4.01
CA GLY A 127 8.11 4.57 -3.77
C GLY A 127 7.20 4.12 -2.64
N ALA A 128 6.08 4.84 -2.49
CA ALA A 128 5.07 4.57 -1.48
C ALA A 128 3.65 4.63 -2.07
N VAL A 129 2.79 3.73 -1.61
CA VAL A 129 1.37 3.62 -2.00
C VAL A 129 0.49 3.98 -0.82
N TYR A 130 -0.49 4.84 -1.07
CA TYR A 130 -1.37 5.39 -0.05
C TYR A 130 -2.80 4.91 -0.29
N LEU A 131 -3.29 4.08 0.62
CA LEU A 131 -4.64 3.52 0.59
C LEU A 131 -5.59 4.40 1.39
N TYR A 132 -6.75 4.63 0.81
CA TYR A 132 -7.81 5.45 1.37
C TYR A 132 -9.11 4.65 1.41
N ALA A 133 -9.98 4.99 2.35
CA ALA A 133 -11.30 4.34 2.47
C ALA A 133 -12.29 5.26 3.19
N PHE A 134 -13.57 4.91 3.15
CA PHE A 134 -14.52 5.45 4.11
C PHE A 134 -14.32 4.75 5.45
N VAL A 135 -13.81 5.49 6.43
CA VAL A 135 -13.51 4.97 7.77
C VAL A 135 -14.50 5.55 8.78
N THR A 136 -15.14 4.67 9.54
CA THR A 136 -15.91 5.02 10.74
C THR A 136 -15.31 4.28 11.94
N GLU A 137 -15.80 4.55 13.16
CA GLU A 137 -15.31 3.91 14.39
C GLU A 137 -15.24 2.37 14.29
N ASN A 138 -16.13 1.75 13.51
CA ASN A 138 -16.28 0.29 13.49
C ASN A 138 -16.16 -0.33 12.09
N THR A 139 -16.01 0.46 11.02
CA THR A 139 -16.01 -0.11 9.66
C THR A 139 -15.07 0.64 8.72
N VAL A 140 -14.43 -0.13 7.83
CA VAL A 140 -13.78 0.36 6.61
C VAL A 140 -14.66 -0.05 5.44
N LYS A 141 -14.92 0.89 4.53
CA LYS A 141 -15.66 0.62 3.30
C LYS A 141 -14.96 1.24 2.11
N ASN A 142 -15.08 0.56 0.98
CA ASN A 142 -14.55 1.02 -0.30
C ASN A 142 -13.05 1.42 -0.22
N PRO A 143 -12.16 0.48 0.17
CA PRO A 143 -10.74 0.74 0.08
C PRO A 143 -10.36 1.01 -1.38
N ILE A 144 -9.60 2.07 -1.60
CA ILE A 144 -9.05 2.45 -2.89
C ILE A 144 -7.56 2.78 -2.75
N VAL A 145 -6.84 2.73 -3.87
CA VAL A 145 -5.53 3.36 -3.93
C VAL A 145 -5.78 4.84 -4.22
N GLY A 146 -5.42 5.69 -3.25
CA GLY A 146 -5.52 7.13 -3.40
C GLY A 146 -4.47 7.62 -4.39
N TYR A 147 -3.20 7.29 -4.13
CA TYR A 147 -2.10 7.66 -5.00
C TYR A 147 -0.85 6.81 -4.75
N TRP A 148 0.10 6.92 -5.68
CA TRP A 148 1.44 6.36 -5.64
C TRP A 148 2.47 7.46 -5.87
N GLN A 149 3.43 7.58 -4.95
CA GLN A 149 4.59 8.46 -5.06
C GLN A 149 5.84 7.62 -5.32
N TYR A 150 6.74 8.12 -6.15
CA TYR A 150 8.00 7.47 -6.50
C TYR A 150 9.14 8.50 -6.48
N SER A 151 10.38 8.02 -6.35
CA SER A 151 11.60 8.81 -6.21
C SER A 151 12.56 8.57 -7.37
#